data_AF-A0A7J6T2S0-F1
#
_entry.id   AF-A0A7J6T2S0-F1
#
_cell.length_a   1.000
_cell.length_b   1.000
_cell.length_c   1.000
_cell.angle_alpha   90.00
_cell.angle_beta   90.00
_cell.angle_gamma   90.00
#
_symmetry.space_group_name_H-M   'P 1'
#
loop_
_entity.id
_entity.type
_entity.pdbx_description
1 polymer ?
#
loop_
_entity_poly.entity_id
_entity_poly.type
_entity_poly.pdbx_seq_one_letter_code
_entity_poly.pdbx_strand_id
1 'polypeptide(L)'
;LSGFVVPNLARLLWLLQLVAFCAQQKKLGIICAPSEVAAVVKLLNDHSINLPIAESVSIFNAAFRYETHHIERAVPRVLLTVDCKRTERMKKAISYLDGVRALSLRLTKKAYFCLAGVISFDCSRLHGEMRILGDAFRAFIGSRFASTSWDKVCDLSLLRPRDQSCFTEIVNWGLELCKAE
;
A
#
# COMPACT_ATOMS: atom_id res chain seq x y z
N LEU A 1 -25.14 38.27 3.79
CA LEU A 1 -23.67 38.22 4.01
C LEU A 1 -23.10 36.79 3.92
N SER A 2 -23.82 35.73 4.31
CA SER A 2 -23.34 34.34 4.23
C SER A 2 -23.24 33.75 2.81
N GLY A 3 -23.98 34.27 1.83
CA GLY A 3 -24.06 33.70 0.47
C GLY A 3 -22.78 33.77 -0.37
N PHE A 4 -21.86 34.70 -0.08
CA PHE A 4 -20.61 34.87 -0.84
C PHE A 4 -19.38 34.31 -0.13
N VAL A 5 -19.44 34.11 1.20
CA VAL A 5 -18.31 33.63 1.99
C VAL A 5 -18.00 32.17 1.69
N VAL A 6 -19.04 31.32 1.65
CA VAL A 6 -18.88 29.88 1.43
C VAL A 6 -18.29 29.57 0.04
N PRO A 7 -18.79 30.13 -1.08
CA PRO A 7 -18.20 29.91 -2.40
C PRO A 7 -16.75 30.39 -2.51
N ASN A 8 -16.43 31.56 -1.94
CA ASN A 8 -15.07 32.11 -2.01
C ASN A 8 -14.09 31.29 -1.17
N LEU A 9 -14.51 30.81 0.00
CA LEU A 9 -13.70 29.92 0.82
C LEU A 9 -13.45 28.57 0.13
N ALA A 10 -14.48 27.99 -0.50
CA ALA A 10 -14.35 26.73 -1.22
C ALA A 10 -13.36 26.86 -2.41
N ARG A 11 -13.45 27.95 -3.18
CA ARG A 11 -12.50 28.27 -4.25
C ARG A 11 -11.09 28.50 -3.72
N LEU A 12 -10.94 29.21 -2.60
CA LEU A 12 -9.64 29.44 -1.98
C LEU A 12 -9.00 28.13 -1.53
N LEU A 13 -9.74 27.25 -0.86
CA LEU A 13 -9.24 25.93 -0.44
C LEU A 13 -8.82 25.08 -1.64
N TRP A 14 -9.60 25.09 -2.72
CA TRP A 14 -9.25 24.42 -3.97
C TRP A 14 -7.96 24.97 -4.60
N LEU A 15 -7.82 26.30 -4.70
CA LEU A 15 -6.61 26.94 -5.20
C LEU A 15 -5.40 26.65 -4.31
N LEU A 16 -5.57 26.69 -2.99
CA LEU A 16 -4.52 26.34 -2.04
C LEU A 16 -4.08 24.89 -2.19
N GLN A 17 -4.98 23.94 -2.45
CA GLN A 17 -4.60 22.55 -2.73
C GLN A 17 -3.77 22.44 -4.03
N LEU A 18 -4.17 23.14 -5.09
CA LEU A 18 -3.40 23.17 -6.35
C LEU A 18 -1.99 23.72 -6.13
N VAL A 19 -1.87 24.83 -5.39
CA VAL A 19 -0.59 25.49 -5.09
C VAL A 19 0.26 24.67 -4.13
N ALA A 20 -0.29 24.23 -2.99
CA ALA A 20 0.42 23.53 -1.94
C ALA A 20 1.01 22.19 -2.42
N PHE A 21 0.31 21.48 -3.30
CA PHE A 21 0.79 20.22 -3.84
C PHE A 21 1.55 20.38 -5.17
N CYS A 22 1.71 21.61 -5.68
CA CYS A 22 2.18 21.85 -7.06
C CYS A 22 1.50 20.91 -8.07
N ALA A 23 0.23 20.60 -7.80
CA ALA A 23 -0.44 19.48 -8.43
C ALA A 23 -0.98 19.96 -9.78
N GLN A 24 -0.66 19.20 -10.83
CA GLN A 24 -1.41 19.33 -12.07
C GLN A 24 -2.88 19.02 -11.76
N GLN A 25 -3.80 19.88 -12.20
CA GLN A 25 -5.24 19.73 -11.93
C GLN A 25 -5.77 18.33 -12.28
N LYS A 26 -5.19 17.67 -13.29
CA LYS A 26 -5.50 16.28 -13.68
C LYS A 26 -5.16 15.21 -12.63
N LYS A 27 -4.35 15.55 -11.62
CA LYS A 27 -3.93 14.66 -10.52
C LYS A 27 -4.74 14.88 -9.24
N LEU A 28 -5.58 15.91 -9.21
CA LEU A 28 -6.54 16.13 -8.13
C LEU A 28 -7.91 15.65 -8.62
N GLY A 29 -8.51 14.73 -7.89
CA GLY A 29 -9.84 14.20 -8.19
C GLY A 29 -10.60 13.93 -6.91
N ILE A 30 -11.92 13.98 -7.01
CA ILE A 30 -12.83 13.62 -5.92
C ILE A 30 -13.33 12.21 -6.21
N ILE A 31 -13.26 11.34 -5.21
CA ILE A 31 -14.02 10.08 -5.19
C ILE A 31 -15.20 10.27 -4.23
N CYS A 32 -16.37 9.80 -4.63
CA CYS A 32 -17.57 9.82 -3.80
C CYS A 32 -18.38 8.54 -4.02
N ALA A 33 -19.35 8.30 -3.13
CA ALA A 33 -20.29 7.20 -3.34
C ALA A 33 -21.03 7.37 -4.67
N PRO A 34 -21.33 6.28 -5.42
CA PRO A 34 -22.01 6.37 -6.71
C PRO A 34 -23.34 7.14 -6.67
N SER A 35 -24.09 7.01 -5.57
CA SER A 35 -25.36 7.73 -5.36
C SER A 35 -25.20 9.25 -5.23
N GLU A 36 -24.03 9.72 -4.81
CA GLU A 36 -23.75 11.12 -4.52
C GLU A 36 -23.15 11.87 -5.72
N VAL A 37 -22.78 11.17 -6.80
CA VAL A 37 -22.08 11.78 -7.95
C VAL A 37 -22.83 13.00 -8.48
N ALA A 38 -24.13 12.89 -8.73
CA ALA A 38 -24.93 13.99 -9.26
C ALA A 38 -24.99 15.19 -8.30
N ALA A 39 -25.09 14.94 -6.98
CA ALA A 39 -25.10 15.98 -5.96
C ALA A 39 -23.75 16.69 -5.87
N VAL A 40 -22.65 15.93 -5.93
CA VAL A 40 -21.28 16.46 -5.92
C VAL A 40 -21.00 17.28 -7.18
N VAL A 41 -21.36 16.79 -8.37
CA VAL A 41 -21.23 17.56 -9.63
C VAL A 41 -21.95 18.90 -9.51
N LYS A 42 -23.20 18.87 -9.03
CA LYS A 42 -23.98 20.09 -8.84
C LYS A 42 -23.29 21.06 -7.88
N LEU A 43 -22.83 20.59 -6.72
CA LEU A 43 -22.15 21.41 -5.71
C LEU A 43 -20.87 22.07 -6.27
N LEU A 44 -20.07 21.31 -7.04
CA LEU A 44 -18.87 21.83 -7.68
C LEU A 44 -19.19 22.92 -8.70
N ASN A 45 -20.23 22.70 -9.52
CA ASN A 45 -20.70 23.67 -10.50
C ASN A 45 -21.24 24.95 -9.84
N ASP A 46 -22.06 24.81 -8.79
CA ASP A 46 -22.64 25.93 -8.03
C ASP A 46 -21.54 26.83 -7.41
N HIS A 47 -20.35 26.27 -7.16
CA HIS A 47 -19.18 26.99 -6.63
C HIS A 47 -18.10 27.29 -7.67
N SER A 48 -18.31 26.98 -8.95
CA SER A 48 -17.34 27.17 -10.03
C SER A 48 -15.99 26.48 -9.77
N ILE A 49 -16.01 25.31 -9.15
CA ILE A 49 -14.83 24.49 -8.87
C ILE A 49 -14.71 23.42 -9.95
N ASN A 50 -13.60 23.45 -10.69
CA ASN A 50 -13.35 22.48 -11.76
C ASN A 50 -12.46 21.34 -11.24
N LEU A 51 -13.06 20.37 -10.56
CA LEU A 51 -12.40 19.13 -10.14
C LEU A 51 -13.08 17.93 -10.81
N PRO A 52 -12.31 17.00 -11.40
CA PRO A 52 -12.90 15.78 -11.94
C PRO A 52 -13.40 14.90 -10.79
N ILE A 53 -14.60 14.32 -10.98
CA ILE A 53 -15.05 13.18 -10.18
C ILE A 53 -14.45 11.93 -10.83
N ALA A 54 -13.71 11.16 -10.05
CA ALA A 54 -13.08 9.93 -10.49
C ALA A 54 -13.79 8.73 -9.85
N GLU A 55 -13.79 7.60 -10.56
CA GLU A 55 -14.23 6.32 -10.01
C GLU A 55 -13.21 5.75 -9.01
N SER A 56 -11.94 6.11 -9.18
CA SER A 56 -10.82 5.66 -8.35
C SER A 56 -9.73 6.73 -8.29
N VAL A 57 -9.06 6.83 -7.13
CA VAL A 57 -7.86 7.66 -6.94
C VAL A 57 -6.72 6.78 -6.45
N SER A 58 -5.55 6.94 -7.07
CA SER A 58 -4.34 6.21 -6.68
C SER A 58 -3.45 7.06 -5.80
N ILE A 59 -3.13 6.57 -4.60
CA ILE A 59 -2.21 7.21 -3.65
C ILE A 59 -1.17 6.16 -3.24
N PHE A 60 0.11 6.48 -3.40
CA PHE A 60 1.24 5.61 -3.03
C PHE A 60 1.14 4.17 -3.57
N ASN A 61 0.66 3.95 -4.81
CA ASN A 61 0.41 2.62 -5.40
C ASN A 61 -0.76 1.81 -4.79
N ALA A 62 -1.59 2.42 -3.97
CA ALA A 62 -2.90 1.87 -3.60
C ALA A 62 -4.03 2.64 -4.30
N ALA A 63 -5.05 1.93 -4.73
CA ALA A 63 -6.25 2.51 -5.33
C ALA A 63 -7.37 2.60 -4.31
N PHE A 64 -8.02 3.75 -4.24
CA PHE A 64 -9.15 4.04 -3.36
C PHE A 64 -10.38 4.22 -4.23
N ARG A 65 -11.46 3.49 -3.94
CA ARG A 65 -12.73 3.58 -4.67
C ARG A 65 -13.91 3.23 -3.77
N TYR A 66 -15.08 3.77 -4.07
CA TYR A 66 -16.31 3.36 -3.40
C TYR A 66 -16.92 2.16 -4.12
N GLU A 67 -17.26 1.11 -3.36
CA GLU A 67 -17.88 -0.11 -3.88
C GLU A 67 -19.18 -0.41 -3.14
N THR A 68 -20.16 -0.94 -3.86
CA THR A 68 -21.39 -1.46 -3.26
C THR A 68 -21.18 -2.92 -2.90
N HIS A 69 -21.14 -3.20 -1.60
CA HIS A 69 -21.03 -4.55 -1.05
C HIS A 69 -22.42 -5.12 -0.79
N HIS A 70 -22.71 -6.24 -1.46
CA HIS A 70 -23.93 -7.01 -1.26
C HIS A 70 -23.65 -8.11 -0.23
N ILE A 71 -24.18 -7.94 0.98
CA ILE A 71 -24.09 -8.96 2.02
C ILE A 71 -25.40 -9.76 2.00
N GLU A 72 -25.31 -11.10 1.97
CA GLU A 72 -26.50 -11.95 1.98
C GLU A 72 -27.43 -11.57 3.14
N ARG A 73 -28.70 -11.32 2.82
CA ARG A 73 -29.77 -10.93 3.77
C ARG A 73 -29.62 -9.55 4.43
N ALA A 74 -28.79 -8.65 3.90
CA ALA A 74 -28.69 -7.27 4.38
C ALA A 74 -28.88 -6.25 3.25
N VAL A 75 -29.22 -5.01 3.62
CA VAL A 75 -29.25 -3.87 2.71
C VAL A 75 -27.84 -3.63 2.16
N PRO A 76 -27.67 -3.45 0.83
CA PRO A 76 -26.36 -3.16 0.24
C PRO A 76 -25.69 -1.96 0.93
N ARG A 77 -24.38 -2.08 1.19
CA ARG A 77 -23.61 -1.01 1.84
C ARG A 77 -22.57 -0.47 0.87
N VAL A 78 -22.48 0.85 0.78
CA VAL A 78 -21.40 1.51 0.02
C VAL A 78 -20.22 1.70 0.96
N LEU A 79 -19.09 1.08 0.64
CA LEU A 79 -17.86 1.12 1.43
C LEU A 79 -16.74 1.78 0.62
N LEU A 80 -15.86 2.52 1.31
CA LEU A 80 -14.58 2.93 0.73
C LEU A 80 -13.64 1.72 0.76
N THR A 81 -13.35 1.16 -0.40
CA THR A 81 -12.42 0.05 -0.57
C THR A 81 -11.03 0.56 -0.93
N VAL A 82 -10.01 -0.10 -0.40
CA VAL A 82 -8.60 0.14 -0.71
C VAL A 82 -8.02 -1.12 -1.36
N ASP A 83 -7.50 -0.99 -2.58
CA ASP A 83 -6.73 -2.03 -3.25
C ASP A 83 -5.24 -1.69 -3.18
N CYS A 84 -4.51 -2.43 -2.34
CA CYS A 84 -3.07 -2.29 -2.17
C CYS A 84 -2.26 -3.30 -3.03
N LYS A 85 -2.89 -3.91 -4.04
CA LYS A 85 -2.34 -4.94 -4.93
C LYS A 85 -1.76 -6.13 -4.15
N ARG A 86 -2.42 -6.52 -3.06
CA ARG A 86 -1.89 -7.52 -2.11
C ARG A 86 -1.52 -8.84 -2.79
N THR A 87 -2.42 -9.39 -3.60
CA THR A 87 -2.20 -10.65 -4.32
C THR A 87 -1.00 -10.57 -5.27
N GLU A 88 -0.87 -9.50 -6.07
CA GLU A 88 0.29 -9.31 -6.97
C GLU A 88 1.59 -9.19 -6.17
N ARG A 89 1.56 -8.45 -5.06
CA ARG A 89 2.71 -8.30 -4.16
C ARG A 89 3.11 -9.63 -3.51
N MET A 90 2.16 -10.42 -3.04
CA MET A 90 2.48 -11.72 -2.41
C MET A 90 3.01 -12.72 -3.44
N LYS A 91 2.50 -12.74 -4.68
CA LYS A 91 3.10 -13.52 -5.77
C LYS A 91 4.56 -13.11 -6.04
N LYS A 92 4.84 -11.81 -6.02
CA LYS A 92 6.22 -11.31 -6.13
C LYS A 92 7.06 -11.68 -4.90
N ALA A 93 6.51 -11.65 -3.69
CA ALA A 93 7.23 -12.06 -2.49
C ALA A 93 7.57 -13.55 -2.53
N ILE A 94 6.65 -14.40 -2.99
CA ILE A 94 6.88 -15.83 -3.19
C ILE A 94 8.04 -16.06 -4.14
N SER A 95 8.17 -15.32 -5.25
CA SER A 95 9.31 -15.52 -6.16
C SER A 95 10.68 -15.23 -5.55
N TYR A 96 10.76 -14.43 -4.49
CA TYR A 96 11.99 -14.29 -3.70
C TYR A 96 12.21 -15.44 -2.72
N LEU A 97 11.12 -16.06 -2.23
CA LEU A 97 11.12 -17.09 -1.20
C LEU A 97 11.14 -18.51 -1.78
N ASP A 98 10.85 -18.68 -3.07
CA ASP A 98 10.68 -19.97 -3.78
C ASP A 98 12.02 -20.68 -4.08
N GLY A 99 12.85 -20.81 -3.04
CA GLY A 99 14.00 -21.72 -3.02
C GLY A 99 13.65 -22.99 -2.26
N VAL A 100 14.17 -24.14 -2.72
CA VAL A 100 13.98 -25.47 -2.10
C VAL A 100 14.29 -25.48 -0.59
N ARG A 101 15.12 -24.54 -0.10
CA ARG A 101 15.37 -24.28 1.33
C ARG A 101 15.60 -22.78 1.59
N ALA A 102 15.23 -22.27 2.77
CA ALA A 102 15.52 -20.89 3.19
C ALA A 102 17.03 -20.55 3.10
N LEU A 103 17.89 -21.52 3.44
CA LEU A 103 19.35 -21.37 3.42
C LEU A 103 19.95 -21.39 2.01
N SER A 104 19.20 -21.83 0.99
CA SER A 104 19.63 -21.77 -0.41
C SER A 104 19.32 -20.43 -1.08
N LEU A 105 18.64 -19.52 -0.38
CA LEU A 105 18.39 -18.17 -0.89
C LEU A 105 19.72 -17.40 -0.98
N ARG A 106 20.18 -17.17 -2.21
CA ARG A 106 21.39 -16.40 -2.53
C ARG A 106 21.01 -14.97 -2.91
N LEU A 107 20.30 -14.27 -2.02
CA LEU A 107 19.86 -12.90 -2.25
C LEU A 107 20.88 -11.88 -1.75
N THR A 108 20.93 -10.72 -2.40
CA THR A 108 21.68 -9.56 -1.89
C THR A 108 20.93 -8.90 -0.74
N LYS A 109 21.64 -8.11 0.08
CA LYS A 109 21.00 -7.31 1.14
C LYS A 109 19.90 -6.41 0.58
N LYS A 110 20.14 -5.78 -0.58
CA LYS A 110 19.14 -5.00 -1.31
C LYS A 110 17.89 -5.82 -1.65
N ALA A 111 18.06 -7.04 -2.16
CA ALA A 111 16.94 -7.91 -2.50
C ALA A 111 16.10 -8.30 -1.27
N TYR A 112 16.72 -8.58 -0.12
CA TYR A 112 15.98 -8.82 1.13
C TYR A 112 15.17 -7.62 1.60
N PHE A 113 15.74 -6.41 1.52
CA PHE A 113 15.01 -5.19 1.89
C PHE A 113 13.89 -4.89 0.89
N CYS A 114 14.08 -5.19 -0.40
CA CYS A 114 13.02 -5.12 -1.40
C CYS A 114 11.89 -6.12 -1.11
N LEU A 115 12.21 -7.38 -0.82
CA LEU A 115 11.24 -8.40 -0.39
C LEU A 115 10.44 -7.91 0.83
N ALA A 116 11.14 -7.45 1.87
CA ALA A 116 10.49 -6.90 3.06
C ALA A 116 9.57 -5.70 2.72
N GLY A 117 9.98 -4.82 1.81
CA GLY A 117 9.15 -3.72 1.30
C GLY A 117 7.92 -4.19 0.54
N VAL A 118 8.05 -5.23 -0.28
CA VAL A 118 6.94 -5.85 -1.00
C VAL A 118 5.93 -6.46 -0.03
N ILE A 119 6.39 -7.17 1.01
CA ILE A 119 5.54 -7.78 2.04
C ILE A 119 4.86 -6.69 2.87
N SER A 120 5.65 -5.79 3.46
CA SER A 120 5.18 -4.82 4.44
C SER A 120 4.42 -3.62 3.86
N PHE A 121 4.21 -3.55 2.54
CA PHE A 121 3.51 -2.42 1.95
C PHE A 121 2.05 -2.42 2.42
N ASP A 122 1.70 -1.37 3.17
CA ASP A 122 0.39 -1.25 3.82
C ASP A 122 0.08 0.22 4.12
N CYS A 123 -0.24 0.98 3.07
CA CYS A 123 -0.49 2.41 3.18
C CYS A 123 -1.72 2.76 4.04
N SER A 124 -2.65 1.81 4.21
CA SER A 124 -3.90 1.96 4.96
C SER A 124 -3.86 1.29 6.34
N ARG A 125 -2.72 0.68 6.73
CA ARG A 125 -2.53 0.00 8.03
C ARG A 125 -3.52 -1.15 8.27
N LEU A 126 -3.85 -1.91 7.24
CA LEU A 126 -4.81 -3.01 7.25
C LEU A 126 -4.18 -4.40 7.48
N HIS A 127 -2.85 -4.53 7.34
CA HIS A 127 -2.14 -5.82 7.27
C HIS A 127 -0.97 -5.85 8.26
N GLY A 128 -1.29 -5.78 9.56
CA GLY A 128 -0.30 -5.66 10.63
C GLY A 128 0.70 -6.82 10.67
N GLU A 129 0.22 -8.05 10.44
CA GLU A 129 1.03 -9.26 10.38
C GLU A 129 2.09 -9.22 9.29
N MET A 130 1.72 -8.74 8.09
CA MET A 130 2.65 -8.56 6.97
C MET A 130 3.70 -7.50 7.27
N ARG A 131 3.31 -6.44 8.00
CA ARG A 131 4.25 -5.41 8.43
C ARG A 131 5.30 -5.94 9.39
N ILE A 132 4.88 -6.71 10.40
CA ILE A 132 5.78 -7.34 11.37
C ILE A 132 6.74 -8.29 10.65
N LEU A 133 6.24 -9.11 9.73
CA LEU A 133 7.08 -10.02 8.95
C LEU A 133 8.14 -9.27 8.14
N GLY A 134 7.78 -8.21 7.43
CA GLY A 134 8.75 -7.41 6.68
C GLY A 134 9.80 -6.76 7.59
N ASP A 135 9.40 -6.27 8.76
CA ASP A 135 10.33 -5.72 9.75
C ASP A 135 11.26 -6.81 10.32
N ALA A 136 10.76 -8.04 10.52
CA ALA A 136 11.58 -9.17 10.93
C ALA A 136 12.66 -9.51 9.89
N PHE A 137 12.31 -9.54 8.60
CA PHE A 137 13.30 -9.70 7.52
C PHE A 137 14.38 -8.61 7.55
N ARG A 138 13.98 -7.34 7.67
CA ARG A 138 14.91 -6.20 7.73
C ARG A 138 15.83 -6.28 8.95
N ALA A 139 15.26 -6.54 10.13
CA ALA A 139 16.00 -6.61 11.37
C ALA A 139 17.01 -7.77 11.36
N PHE A 140 16.59 -8.95 10.88
CA PHE A 140 17.46 -10.11 10.80
C PHE A 140 18.63 -9.86 9.84
N ILE A 141 18.34 -9.49 8.59
CA ILE A 141 19.37 -9.29 7.57
C ILE A 141 20.23 -8.06 7.90
N GLY A 142 19.62 -6.98 8.36
CA GLY A 142 20.30 -5.75 8.75
C GLY A 142 21.30 -5.97 9.88
N SER A 143 20.96 -6.79 10.88
CA SER A 143 21.84 -7.09 12.02
C SER A 143 22.94 -8.09 11.66
N ARG A 144 22.62 -9.20 10.97
CA ARG A 144 23.60 -10.27 10.67
C ARG A 144 24.54 -9.94 9.53
N PHE A 145 24.13 -9.07 8.61
CA PHE A 145 24.93 -8.63 7.48
C PHE A 145 25.15 -7.11 7.51
N ALA A 146 25.35 -6.54 8.71
CA ALA A 146 25.53 -5.10 8.90
C ALA A 146 26.67 -4.54 8.04
N SER A 147 27.83 -5.18 8.09
CA SER A 147 29.06 -4.79 7.37
C SER A 147 29.11 -5.28 5.91
N THR A 148 28.13 -6.08 5.48
CA THR A 148 28.05 -6.56 4.09
C THR A 148 27.51 -5.43 3.20
N SER A 149 28.20 -5.17 2.08
CA SER A 149 27.73 -4.24 1.06
C SER A 149 26.34 -4.60 0.54
N TRP A 150 25.56 -3.60 0.14
CA TRP A 150 24.17 -3.77 -0.31
C TRP A 150 24.01 -4.71 -1.50
N ASP A 151 24.99 -4.73 -2.40
CA ASP A 151 24.97 -5.51 -3.64
C ASP A 151 25.68 -6.87 -3.49
N LYS A 152 26.32 -7.13 -2.35
CA LYS A 152 26.94 -8.43 -2.07
C LYS A 152 25.88 -9.42 -1.60
N VAL A 153 26.00 -10.67 -2.05
CA VAL A 153 25.14 -11.78 -1.62
C VAL A 153 25.31 -12.02 -0.12
N CYS A 154 24.19 -12.16 0.58
CA CYS A 154 24.16 -12.54 1.98
C CYS A 154 24.15 -14.07 2.07
N ASP A 155 25.31 -14.66 2.40
CA ASP A 155 25.41 -16.09 2.57
C ASP A 155 24.88 -16.54 3.94
N LEU A 156 23.63 -17.03 3.97
CA LEU A 156 22.98 -17.51 5.18
C LEU A 156 23.61 -18.80 5.73
N SER A 157 24.30 -19.59 4.91
CA SER A 157 24.93 -20.84 5.34
C SER A 157 26.15 -20.63 6.24
N LEU A 158 26.70 -19.41 6.24
CA LEU A 158 27.82 -19.02 7.11
C LEU A 158 27.37 -18.54 8.50
N LEU A 159 26.06 -18.39 8.72
CA LEU A 159 25.54 -17.98 10.02
C LEU A 159 25.60 -19.13 11.04
N ARG A 160 25.50 -18.81 12.32
CA ARG A 160 25.43 -19.83 13.39
C ARG A 160 24.14 -20.66 13.24
N PRO A 161 24.12 -21.93 13.66
CA PRO A 161 22.95 -22.81 13.51
C PRO A 161 21.64 -22.22 14.08
N ARG A 162 21.72 -21.53 15.22
CA ARG A 162 20.56 -20.84 15.81
C ARG A 162 20.01 -19.74 14.89
N ASP A 163 20.90 -18.95 14.29
CA ASP A 163 20.51 -17.87 13.39
C ASP A 163 19.92 -18.44 12.08
N GLN A 164 20.49 -19.53 11.57
CA GLN A 164 19.96 -20.27 10.42
C GLN A 164 18.54 -20.80 10.65
N SER A 165 18.31 -21.45 11.79
CA SER A 165 16.99 -21.96 12.17
C SER A 165 15.99 -20.81 12.33
N CYS A 166 16.36 -19.73 13.04
CA CYS A 166 15.52 -18.56 13.19
C CYS A 166 15.11 -17.94 11.84
N PHE A 167 16.04 -17.81 10.90
CA PHE A 167 15.72 -17.27 9.58
C PHE A 167 14.83 -18.21 8.76
N THR A 168 15.01 -19.52 8.92
CA THR A 168 14.15 -20.52 8.27
C THR A 168 12.71 -20.37 8.74
N GLU A 169 12.48 -20.15 10.04
CA GLU A 169 11.13 -19.88 10.56
C GLU A 169 10.53 -18.58 10.00
N ILE A 170 11.32 -17.51 9.86
CA ILE A 170 10.86 -16.26 9.23
C ILE A 170 10.43 -16.50 7.78
N VAL A 171 11.22 -17.28 7.02
CA VAL A 171 10.89 -17.65 5.63
C VAL A 171 9.63 -18.51 5.56
N ASN A 172 9.49 -19.51 6.44
CA ASN A 172 8.32 -20.37 6.51
C ASN A 172 7.05 -19.57 6.85
N TRP A 173 7.11 -18.69 7.84
CA TRP A 173 6.02 -17.78 8.19
C TRP A 173 5.65 -16.88 7.01
N GLY A 174 6.66 -16.36 6.29
CA GLY A 174 6.42 -15.58 5.08
C GLY A 174 5.74 -16.36 3.96
N LEU A 175 6.16 -17.60 3.73
CA LEU A 175 5.53 -18.47 2.74
C LEU A 175 4.08 -18.82 3.12
N GLU A 176 3.80 -19.07 4.40
CA GLU A 176 2.45 -19.33 4.90
C GLU A 176 1.53 -18.12 4.65
N LEU A 177 1.94 -16.93 5.11
CA LEU A 177 1.16 -15.71 4.91
C LEU A 177 0.97 -15.36 3.44
N CYS A 178 2.00 -15.51 2.60
CA CYS A 178 1.89 -15.19 1.18
C CYS A 178 0.98 -16.16 0.41
N LYS A 179 0.87 -17.42 0.85
CA LYS A 179 0.04 -18.46 0.21
C LYS A 179 -1.41 -18.45 0.66
N ALA A 180 -1.71 -17.77 1.77
CA ALA A 180 -3.07 -17.59 2.27
C ALA A 180 -3.88 -16.53 1.47
N GLU A 181 -3.22 -15.78 0.59
CA GLU A 181 -3.81 -14.80 -0.35
C GLU A 181 -4.19 -15.42 -1.70
#